data_AF-A0AAJ1BIK6-F1
#
_entry.id   AF-A0AAJ1BIK6-F1
#
_cell.length_a   1.000
_cell.length_b   1.000
_cell.length_c   1.000
_cell.angle_alpha   90.00
_cell.angle_beta   90.00
_cell.angle_gamma   90.00
#
_symmetry.space_group_name_H-M   'P 1'
#
loop_
_entity.id
_entity.type
_entity.pdbx_description
1 polymer ?
#
loop_
_entity_poly.entity_id
_entity_poly.type
_entity_poly.pdbx_seq_one_letter_code
_entity_poly.pdbx_strand_id
1 'polypeptide(L)'
;MRISANFDGGNIQVVSLDDHNDIQLAIRPDEGGEFYQWFNFRMEGEVGNHYRLNIINAGTASYTKGWVDYQAVASYDRQNWFRLPTQYEDGKLTLDVTLDCSSIQIAYFAPYSYERHLDLLAAVQMHPLVDLEHLGLTLDGRDMTLVKIGDGDESKKNIWITARQHPGETMAEWLVEGLLNRLLDRENATAKALLDKANFYIVPNMNPDGSVRGHLRTNAKGVNLNREWQTPSMEKSPEVFYVVNRMKETGVDLFYDVHGDEGLPYVFLAGCEGVPSWDARLASLQAEFSAALQLASADFQTEFGYDKDEPGKANLTVASNWVAETFGCLSNTLEMPFKDNANLQDPFVGWSPERSQQLGEASLIAMLAVVDKLR
;
A
#
# COMPACT_ATOMS: atom_id res chain seq x y z
N MET A 1 33.77 0.32 -1.76
CA MET A 1 32.36 -0.05 -1.52
C MET A 1 31.70 1.03 -0.68
N ARG A 2 30.45 1.38 -0.98
CA ARG A 2 29.70 2.43 -0.26
C ARG A 2 28.24 2.02 -0.14
N ILE A 3 27.61 2.32 1.00
CA ILE A 3 26.17 2.19 1.21
C ILE A 3 25.59 3.54 1.64
N SER A 4 24.42 3.90 1.11
CA SER A 4 23.72 5.14 1.44
C SER A 4 22.21 4.91 1.52
N ALA A 5 21.56 5.59 2.47
CA ALA A 5 20.10 5.68 2.58
C ALA A 5 19.61 7.11 2.82
N ASN A 6 20.44 8.13 2.54
CA ASN A 6 20.05 9.53 2.68
C ASN A 6 19.34 10.04 1.42
N PHE A 7 18.12 9.56 1.22
CA PHE A 7 17.20 9.93 0.14
C PHE A 7 15.77 9.52 0.54
N ASP A 8 14.78 9.93 -0.24
CA ASP A 8 13.36 9.62 -0.03
C ASP A 8 13.09 8.11 0.19
N GLY A 9 12.49 7.78 1.32
CA GLY A 9 12.15 6.41 1.70
C GLY A 9 13.36 5.56 2.06
N GLY A 10 14.56 6.14 2.18
CA GLY A 10 15.78 5.44 2.51
C GLY A 10 15.82 4.95 3.96
N ASN A 11 16.08 3.66 4.14
CA ASN A 11 16.26 3.03 5.45
C ASN A 11 17.32 1.93 5.38
N ILE A 12 18.48 2.22 5.97
CA ILE A 12 19.47 1.22 6.41
C ILE A 12 20.44 1.89 7.39
N GLN A 13 21.05 1.10 8.27
CA GLN A 13 22.21 1.47 9.08
C GLN A 13 23.37 0.55 8.71
N VAL A 14 24.54 1.13 8.46
CA VAL A 14 25.76 0.38 8.16
C VAL A 14 26.45 0.00 9.46
N VAL A 15 26.66 -1.29 9.69
CA VAL A 15 27.38 -1.81 10.86
C VAL A 15 28.84 -2.11 10.50
N SER A 16 29.09 -2.82 9.40
CA SER A 16 30.44 -3.08 8.88
C SER A 16 30.46 -3.22 7.36
N LEU A 17 31.53 -2.71 6.74
CA LEU A 17 31.83 -2.82 5.31
C LEU A 17 33.23 -3.43 5.06
N ASP A 18 33.84 -4.01 6.09
CA ASP A 18 35.25 -4.43 6.05
C ASP A 18 35.47 -5.68 5.17
N ASP A 19 34.48 -6.57 5.11
CA ASP A 19 34.50 -7.79 4.30
C ASP A 19 33.32 -7.80 3.32
N HIS A 20 33.62 -7.88 2.02
CA HIS A 20 32.59 -7.99 0.98
C HIS A 20 31.75 -9.28 1.07
N ASN A 21 32.25 -10.32 1.76
CA ASN A 21 31.52 -11.57 2.02
C ASN A 21 30.74 -11.55 3.35
N ASP A 22 30.84 -10.46 4.12
CA ASP A 22 30.12 -10.26 5.38
C ASP A 22 29.82 -8.77 5.62
N ILE A 23 29.08 -8.15 4.70
CA ILE A 23 28.60 -6.77 4.88
C ILE A 23 27.51 -6.79 5.94
N GLN A 24 27.69 -6.08 7.05
CA GLN A 24 26.73 -6.06 8.16
C GLN A 24 25.90 -4.79 8.13
N LEU A 25 24.58 -4.96 8.15
CA LEU A 25 23.57 -3.92 8.08
C LEU A 25 22.52 -4.12 9.17
N ALA A 26 21.84 -3.05 9.55
CA ALA A 26 20.65 -3.10 10.39
C ALA A 26 19.55 -2.20 9.84
N ILE A 27 18.30 -2.61 9.99
CA ILE A 27 17.13 -1.79 9.65
C ILE A 27 16.92 -0.78 10.78
N ARG A 28 16.74 0.50 10.43
CA ARG A 28 16.41 1.55 11.41
C ARG A 28 14.95 1.40 11.83
N PRO A 29 14.65 1.41 13.15
CA PRO A 29 13.27 1.50 13.64
C PRO A 29 12.52 2.73 13.13
N ASP A 30 11.20 2.60 12.99
CA ASP A 30 10.29 3.74 12.86
C ASP A 30 10.44 4.69 14.06
N GLU A 31 9.97 5.93 13.92
CA GLU A 31 9.81 6.84 15.05
C GLU A 31 9.03 6.16 16.20
N GLY A 32 9.53 6.29 17.43
CA GLY A 32 9.01 5.58 18.61
C GLY A 32 9.61 4.18 18.84
N GLY A 33 10.25 3.57 17.84
CA GLY A 33 11.05 2.35 17.99
C GLY A 33 10.29 1.02 18.06
N GLU A 34 8.96 1.04 17.92
CA GLU A 34 8.12 -0.16 18.04
C GLU A 34 8.14 -1.04 16.79
N PHE A 35 8.24 -0.43 15.60
CA PHE A 35 8.12 -1.13 14.32
C PHE A 35 9.35 -0.98 13.45
N TYR A 36 9.66 -2.02 12.67
CA TYR A 36 10.45 -1.94 11.44
C TYR A 36 10.38 -3.23 10.65
N GLN A 37 10.58 -3.09 9.34
CA GLN A 37 10.73 -4.17 8.36
C GLN A 37 11.22 -3.58 7.03
N TRP A 38 10.69 -2.40 6.67
CA TRP A 38 11.08 -1.66 5.48
C TRP A 38 12.57 -1.30 5.49
N PHE A 39 13.27 -1.68 4.43
CA PHE A 39 14.61 -1.20 4.11
C PHE A 39 14.65 -0.70 2.68
N ASN A 40 15.54 0.25 2.42
CA ASN A 40 15.78 0.82 1.10
C ASN A 40 17.12 1.56 1.12
N PHE A 41 18.09 1.08 0.34
CA PHE A 41 19.42 1.66 0.31
C PHE A 41 20.06 1.51 -1.06
N ARG A 42 21.06 2.34 -1.32
CA ARG A 42 21.93 2.25 -2.49
C ARG A 42 23.26 1.67 -2.08
N MET A 43 23.75 0.74 -2.89
CA MET A 43 25.09 0.17 -2.79
C MET A 43 25.90 0.57 -4.02
N GLU A 44 27.16 0.92 -3.82
CA GLU A 44 28.16 1.12 -4.87
C GLU A 44 29.35 0.20 -4.63
N GLY A 45 29.82 -0.44 -5.69
CA GLY A 45 30.87 -1.45 -5.65
C GLY A 45 31.55 -1.62 -7.00
N GLU A 46 32.46 -2.59 -7.05
CA GLU A 46 33.15 -2.99 -8.27
C GLU A 46 32.31 -4.00 -9.03
N VAL A 47 32.14 -3.77 -10.33
CA VAL A 47 31.36 -4.63 -11.23
C VAL A 47 32.03 -6.01 -11.34
N GLY A 48 31.21 -7.06 -11.36
CA GLY A 48 31.65 -8.45 -11.41
C GLY A 48 31.99 -9.05 -10.05
N ASN A 49 32.14 -8.24 -8.99
CA ASN A 49 32.38 -8.75 -7.66
C ASN A 49 31.08 -9.27 -7.02
N HIS A 50 31.21 -10.36 -6.27
CA HIS A 50 30.19 -10.91 -5.41
C HIS A 50 30.24 -10.23 -4.03
N TYR A 51 29.06 -9.94 -3.50
CA TYR A 51 28.84 -9.31 -2.20
C TYR A 51 27.78 -10.07 -1.42
N ARG A 52 28.01 -10.26 -0.13
CA ARG A 52 27.02 -10.85 0.79
C ARG A 52 26.63 -9.83 1.84
N LEU A 53 25.37 -9.41 1.80
CA LEU A 53 24.78 -8.41 2.69
C LEU A 53 23.95 -9.11 3.76
N ASN A 54 24.20 -8.78 5.02
CA ASN A 54 23.60 -9.39 6.18
C ASN A 54 22.84 -8.32 6.97
N ILE A 55 21.52 -8.37 6.95
CA ILE A 55 20.68 -7.57 7.84
C ILE A 55 20.54 -8.32 9.17
N ILE A 56 21.34 -7.90 10.16
CA ILE A 56 21.58 -8.66 11.39
C ILE A 56 20.46 -8.55 12.43
N ASN A 57 19.58 -7.57 12.30
CA ASN A 57 18.44 -7.36 13.21
C ASN A 57 17.09 -7.79 12.59
N ALA A 58 17.11 -8.61 11.53
CA ALA A 58 15.89 -9.10 10.87
C ALA A 58 15.02 -9.95 11.82
N GLY A 59 15.63 -10.70 12.73
CA GLY A 59 14.94 -11.57 13.69
C GLY A 59 14.15 -10.85 14.79
N THR A 60 14.33 -9.54 14.92
CA THR A 60 13.56 -8.69 15.84
C THR A 60 12.68 -7.67 15.10
N ALA A 61 12.52 -7.83 13.77
CA ALA A 61 11.61 -7.02 12.97
C ALA A 61 10.13 -7.35 13.30
N SER A 62 9.22 -6.46 12.93
CA SER A 62 7.80 -6.55 13.29
C SER A 62 7.13 -7.83 12.79
N TYR A 63 7.53 -8.32 11.61
CA TYR A 63 6.92 -9.47 10.95
C TYR A 63 7.97 -10.48 10.51
N THR A 64 8.49 -11.27 11.46
CA THR A 64 9.53 -12.26 11.18
C THR A 64 9.10 -13.36 10.22
N LYS A 65 7.81 -13.72 10.19
CA LYS A 65 7.23 -14.61 9.15
C LYS A 65 7.32 -14.02 7.74
N GLY A 66 7.42 -12.70 7.63
CA GLY A 66 7.61 -11.99 6.37
C GLY A 66 8.96 -12.28 5.73
N TRP A 67 9.95 -12.77 6.48
CA TRP A 67 11.26 -13.16 5.93
C TRP A 67 11.30 -14.56 5.34
N VAL A 68 10.39 -15.44 5.75
CA VAL A 68 10.33 -16.83 5.25
C VAL A 68 9.89 -16.80 3.79
N ASP A 69 10.72 -17.36 2.90
CA ASP A 69 10.52 -17.38 1.43
C ASP A 69 10.47 -15.98 0.77
N TYR A 70 10.93 -14.95 1.47
CA TYR A 70 11.03 -13.60 0.92
C TYR A 70 12.32 -13.40 0.13
N GLN A 71 12.22 -12.65 -0.97
CA GLN A 71 13.36 -12.20 -1.76
C GLN A 71 13.38 -10.68 -1.84
N ALA A 72 14.53 -10.08 -1.50
CA ALA A 72 14.76 -8.65 -1.60
C ALA A 72 14.57 -8.15 -3.03
N VAL A 73 14.06 -6.93 -3.20
CA VAL A 73 14.00 -6.31 -4.53
C VAL A 73 15.22 -5.44 -4.77
N ALA A 74 15.65 -5.35 -6.03
CA ALA A 74 16.74 -4.49 -6.43
C ALA A 74 16.52 -3.89 -7.82
N SER A 75 17.22 -2.79 -8.08
CA SER A 75 17.18 -2.11 -9.37
C SER A 75 18.48 -1.37 -9.64
N TYR A 76 18.96 -1.44 -10.87
CA TYR A 76 20.12 -0.66 -11.32
C TYR A 76 19.72 0.74 -11.81
N ASP A 77 18.52 0.90 -12.39
CA ASP A 77 18.06 2.12 -13.06
C ASP A 77 16.89 2.84 -12.34
N ARG A 78 16.37 2.23 -11.27
CA ARG A 78 15.20 2.66 -10.48
C ARG A 78 13.87 2.60 -11.24
N GLN A 79 13.85 1.98 -12.42
CA GLN A 79 12.64 1.75 -13.21
C GLN A 79 12.29 0.27 -13.19
N ASN A 80 13.27 -0.59 -13.47
CA ASN A 80 13.09 -2.04 -13.52
C ASN A 80 13.54 -2.66 -12.20
N TRP A 81 12.61 -3.26 -11.48
CA TRP A 81 12.87 -3.92 -10.19
C TRP A 81 12.78 -5.44 -10.33
N PHE A 82 13.75 -6.15 -9.76
CA PHE A 82 13.86 -7.61 -9.81
C PHE A 82 14.22 -8.19 -8.44
N ARG A 83 14.03 -9.50 -8.24
CA ARG A 83 14.31 -10.19 -6.99
C ARG A 83 15.78 -10.63 -6.91
N LEU A 84 16.35 -10.52 -5.71
CA LEU A 84 17.69 -11.00 -5.37
C LEU A 84 17.62 -12.32 -4.59
N PRO A 85 18.59 -13.23 -4.79
CA PRO A 85 18.78 -14.39 -3.92
C PRO A 85 18.87 -13.95 -2.46
N THR A 86 17.93 -14.41 -1.65
CA THR A 86 17.77 -14.00 -0.26
C THR A 86 17.47 -15.21 0.62
N GLN A 87 18.06 -15.27 1.80
CA GLN A 87 17.86 -16.34 2.77
C GLN A 87 17.69 -15.75 4.17
N TYR A 88 16.78 -16.32 4.95
CA TYR A 88 16.57 -15.95 6.35
C TYR A 88 16.90 -17.13 7.25
N GLU A 89 17.92 -16.97 8.09
CA GLU A 89 18.41 -18.00 9.02
C GLU A 89 18.94 -17.33 10.28
N ASP A 90 18.68 -17.93 11.45
CA ASP A 90 19.19 -17.47 12.76
C ASP A 90 18.96 -15.97 13.06
N GLY A 91 17.83 -15.43 12.63
CA GLY A 91 17.48 -14.02 12.86
C GLY A 91 18.18 -13.03 11.93
N LYS A 92 18.84 -13.51 10.87
CA LYS A 92 19.57 -12.71 9.90
C LYS A 92 19.00 -12.90 8.49
N LEU A 93 18.74 -11.79 7.80
CA LEU A 93 18.39 -11.81 6.37
C LEU A 93 19.66 -11.60 5.54
N THR A 94 20.01 -12.57 4.72
CA THR A 94 21.22 -12.59 3.90
C THR A 94 20.85 -12.41 2.43
N LEU A 95 21.48 -11.46 1.75
CA LEU A 95 21.29 -11.18 0.33
C LEU A 95 22.62 -11.43 -0.39
N ASP A 96 22.61 -12.22 -1.45
CA ASP A 96 23.78 -12.43 -2.31
C ASP A 96 23.63 -11.59 -3.59
N VAL A 97 24.62 -10.74 -3.87
CA VAL A 97 24.58 -9.76 -4.96
C VAL A 97 25.87 -9.81 -5.76
N THR A 98 25.78 -10.10 -7.06
CA THR A 98 26.87 -9.86 -8.01
C THR A 98 26.53 -8.62 -8.80
N LEU A 99 27.42 -7.62 -8.81
CA LEU A 99 27.11 -6.33 -9.44
C LEU A 99 27.37 -6.36 -10.95
N ASP A 100 26.33 -6.11 -11.75
CA ASP A 100 26.46 -5.88 -13.20
C ASP A 100 26.72 -4.40 -13.54
N CYS A 101 26.24 -3.50 -12.67
CA CYS A 101 26.50 -2.07 -12.72
C CYS A 101 27.15 -1.62 -11.41
N SER A 102 27.93 -0.54 -11.45
CA SER A 102 28.68 -0.06 -10.28
C SER A 102 27.79 0.46 -9.14
N SER A 103 26.50 0.67 -9.38
CA SER A 103 25.53 1.08 -8.37
C SER A 103 24.21 0.35 -8.54
N ILE A 104 23.67 -0.16 -7.44
CA ILE A 104 22.37 -0.83 -7.34
C ILE A 104 21.59 -0.25 -6.16
N GLN A 105 20.27 -0.16 -6.28
CA GLN A 105 19.37 0.13 -5.17
C GLN A 105 18.69 -1.17 -4.74
N ILE A 106 18.59 -1.41 -3.44
CA ILE A 106 18.02 -2.62 -2.84
C ILE A 106 16.97 -2.18 -1.83
N ALA A 107 15.78 -2.77 -1.87
CA ALA A 107 14.66 -2.38 -1.03
C ALA A 107 13.77 -3.57 -0.63
N TYR A 108 12.83 -3.31 0.30
CA TYR A 108 11.88 -4.31 0.76
C TYR A 108 10.78 -4.60 -0.30
N PHE A 109 10.30 -3.55 -0.96
CA PHE A 109 9.50 -3.58 -2.19
C PHE A 109 9.93 -2.41 -3.09
N ALA A 110 9.49 -2.37 -4.35
CA ALA A 110 9.80 -1.28 -5.27
C ALA A 110 9.29 0.07 -4.71
N PRO A 111 10.17 1.01 -4.34
CA PRO A 111 9.78 2.24 -3.66
C PRO A 111 8.91 3.15 -4.53
N TYR A 112 8.00 3.87 -3.89
CA TYR A 112 7.21 4.95 -4.48
C TYR A 112 7.55 6.26 -3.74
N SER A 113 8.36 7.11 -4.38
CA SER A 113 8.86 8.37 -3.78
C SER A 113 7.80 9.46 -3.76
N TYR A 114 7.97 10.44 -2.87
CA TYR A 114 7.13 11.63 -2.81
C TYR A 114 7.17 12.47 -4.10
N GLU A 115 8.31 12.54 -4.80
CA GLU A 115 8.36 13.21 -6.12
C GLU A 115 7.45 12.52 -7.14
N ARG A 116 7.43 11.18 -7.18
CA ARG A 116 6.51 10.43 -8.04
C ARG A 116 5.05 10.67 -7.65
N HIS A 117 4.77 10.79 -6.34
CA HIS A 117 3.44 11.14 -5.84
C HIS A 117 3.01 12.53 -6.33
N LEU A 118 3.89 13.52 -6.27
CA LEU A 118 3.64 14.85 -6.80
C LEU A 118 3.46 14.83 -8.33
N ASP A 119 4.26 14.06 -9.06
CA ASP A 119 4.11 13.87 -10.51
C ASP A 119 2.75 13.23 -10.86
N LEU A 120 2.32 12.22 -10.10
CA LEU A 120 1.00 11.59 -10.26
C LEU A 120 -0.12 12.62 -10.10
N LEU A 121 -0.10 13.38 -9.00
CA LEU A 121 -1.09 14.44 -8.75
C LEU A 121 -1.08 15.50 -9.86
N ALA A 122 0.11 15.96 -10.24
CA ALA A 122 0.29 16.97 -11.27
C ALA A 122 -0.17 16.50 -12.66
N ALA A 123 -0.11 15.20 -12.94
CA ALA A 123 -0.61 14.62 -14.17
C ALA A 123 -2.14 14.49 -14.16
N VAL A 124 -2.73 13.93 -13.11
CA VAL A 124 -4.18 13.64 -13.08
C VAL A 124 -5.04 14.89 -13.07
N GLN A 125 -4.58 16.01 -12.49
CA GLN A 125 -5.32 17.29 -12.48
C GLN A 125 -5.62 17.84 -13.89
N MET A 126 -4.90 17.38 -14.91
CA MET A 126 -5.12 17.81 -16.30
C MET A 126 -6.40 17.22 -16.90
N HIS A 127 -7.00 16.22 -16.25
CA HIS A 127 -8.25 15.63 -16.71
C HIS A 127 -9.45 16.49 -16.26
N PRO A 128 -10.43 16.78 -17.15
CA PRO A 128 -11.52 17.73 -16.85
C PRO A 128 -12.51 17.29 -15.77
N LEU A 129 -12.48 16.02 -15.36
CA LEU A 129 -13.28 15.49 -14.25
C LEU A 129 -12.49 15.43 -12.94
N VAL A 130 -11.23 15.84 -12.92
CA VAL A 130 -10.37 15.76 -11.74
C VAL A 130 -10.28 17.12 -11.06
N ASP A 131 -10.45 17.10 -9.74
CA ASP A 131 -10.23 18.23 -8.84
C ASP A 131 -9.31 17.76 -7.71
N LEU A 132 -8.22 18.49 -7.45
CA LEU A 132 -7.31 18.20 -6.36
C LEU A 132 -7.68 19.07 -5.16
N GLU A 133 -8.05 18.43 -4.07
CA GLU A 133 -8.42 19.08 -2.83
C GLU A 133 -7.29 18.91 -1.79
N HIS A 134 -6.72 20.03 -1.34
CA HIS A 134 -5.80 20.04 -0.20
C HIS A 134 -6.60 19.91 1.09
N LEU A 135 -6.56 18.71 1.69
CA LEU A 135 -7.26 18.41 2.94
C LEU A 135 -6.59 19.10 4.15
N GLY A 136 -5.27 19.26 4.10
CA GLY A 136 -4.48 19.87 5.14
C GLY A 136 -3.04 19.37 5.13
N LEU A 137 -2.32 19.66 6.22
CA LEU A 137 -0.91 19.31 6.36
C LEU A 137 -0.72 18.09 7.26
N THR A 138 0.26 17.26 6.90
CA THR A 138 0.85 16.24 7.78
C THR A 138 1.65 16.89 8.92
N LEU A 139 2.19 16.09 9.83
CA LEU A 139 2.96 16.58 10.98
C LEU A 139 4.30 17.24 10.57
N ASP A 140 4.93 16.77 9.49
CA ASP A 140 6.13 17.41 8.92
C ASP A 140 5.79 18.55 7.93
N GLY A 141 4.50 18.84 7.71
CA GLY A 141 4.07 19.90 6.80
C GLY A 141 4.05 19.50 5.32
N ARG A 142 3.88 18.22 5.00
CA ARG A 142 3.56 17.75 3.64
C ARG A 142 2.06 17.81 3.40
N ASP A 143 1.66 17.78 2.12
CA ASP A 143 0.26 17.85 1.75
C ASP A 143 -0.47 16.50 1.95
N MET A 144 -1.64 16.56 2.58
CA MET A 144 -2.67 15.54 2.44
C MET A 144 -3.59 15.93 1.28
N THR A 145 -3.44 15.24 0.15
CA THR A 145 -4.18 15.56 -1.09
C THR A 145 -5.25 14.51 -1.36
N LEU A 146 -6.48 14.99 -1.60
CA LEU A 146 -7.59 14.20 -2.07
C LEU A 146 -7.79 14.43 -3.57
N VAL A 147 -7.78 13.36 -4.35
CA VAL A 147 -8.12 13.37 -5.78
C VAL A 147 -9.62 13.09 -5.91
N LYS A 148 -10.39 14.09 -6.32
CA LYS A 148 -11.81 13.95 -6.62
C LYS A 148 -12.00 13.72 -8.11
N ILE A 149 -12.78 12.71 -8.47
CA ILE A 149 -13.04 12.36 -9.87
C ILE A 149 -14.53 12.21 -10.10
N GLY A 150 -15.11 13.08 -10.93
CA GLY A 150 -16.54 13.11 -11.23
C GLY A 150 -17.00 14.51 -11.63
N ASP A 151 -18.30 14.70 -11.74
CA ASP A 151 -18.94 15.98 -12.04
C ASP A 151 -19.49 16.68 -10.78
N GLY A 152 -19.33 16.07 -9.61
CA GLY A 152 -19.80 16.62 -8.33
C GLY A 152 -21.32 16.49 -8.14
N ASP A 153 -22.01 15.69 -8.95
CA ASP A 153 -23.43 15.40 -8.77
C ASP A 153 -23.64 14.63 -7.45
N GLU A 154 -24.26 15.26 -6.47
CA GLU A 154 -24.56 14.69 -5.14
C GLU A 154 -25.56 13.52 -5.19
N SER A 155 -26.27 13.33 -6.32
CA SER A 155 -27.17 12.19 -6.50
C SER A 155 -26.43 10.87 -6.80
N LYS A 156 -25.16 10.96 -7.24
CA LYS A 156 -24.30 9.81 -7.52
C LYS A 156 -23.81 9.13 -6.23
N LYS A 157 -23.25 7.93 -6.41
CA LYS A 157 -22.59 7.18 -5.34
C LYS A 157 -21.22 7.79 -5.02
N ASN A 158 -20.78 7.69 -3.78
CA ASN A 158 -19.47 8.18 -3.34
C ASN A 158 -18.56 6.99 -3.03
N ILE A 159 -17.56 6.76 -3.88
CA ILE A 159 -16.58 5.68 -3.73
C ILE A 159 -15.31 6.28 -3.15
N TRP A 160 -14.92 5.81 -1.97
CA TRP A 160 -13.70 6.23 -1.29
C TRP A 160 -12.62 5.16 -1.40
N ILE A 161 -11.42 5.60 -1.76
CA ILE A 161 -10.24 4.75 -1.85
C ILE A 161 -9.11 5.42 -1.07
N THR A 162 -8.56 4.73 -0.08
CA THR A 162 -7.35 5.17 0.65
C THR A 162 -6.25 4.16 0.40
N ALA A 163 -5.01 4.64 0.32
CA ALA A 163 -3.85 3.78 0.16
C ALA A 163 -2.72 4.21 1.08
N ARG A 164 -1.90 3.23 1.47
CA ARG A 164 -0.58 3.48 2.07
C ARG A 164 -0.65 4.19 3.43
N GLN A 165 -1.62 3.83 4.27
CA GLN A 165 -1.64 4.25 5.67
C GLN A 165 -0.38 3.80 6.41
N HIS A 166 0.08 2.59 6.10
CA HIS A 166 1.40 2.10 6.47
C HIS A 166 2.39 2.46 5.35
N PRO A 167 3.40 3.30 5.63
CA PRO A 167 4.23 3.93 4.61
C PRO A 167 5.10 2.96 3.79
N GLY A 168 5.50 1.84 4.40
CA GLY A 168 6.32 0.80 3.76
C GLY A 168 5.55 -0.06 2.75
N GLU A 169 4.21 -0.01 2.76
CA GLU A 169 3.33 -0.77 1.87
C GLU A 169 3.18 -0.06 0.52
N THR A 170 4.32 0.16 -0.15
CA THR A 170 4.41 0.99 -1.36
C THR A 170 3.60 0.46 -2.55
N MET A 171 3.31 -0.85 -2.59
CA MET A 171 2.39 -1.46 -3.57
C MET A 171 1.01 -0.80 -3.58
N ALA A 172 0.57 -0.24 -2.46
CA ALA A 172 -0.74 0.38 -2.36
C ALA A 172 -0.87 1.63 -3.26
N GLU A 173 0.17 2.47 -3.29
CA GLU A 173 0.17 3.65 -4.16
C GLU A 173 0.45 3.29 -5.63
N TRP A 174 1.24 2.23 -5.88
CA TRP A 174 1.36 1.66 -7.23
C TRP A 174 0.01 1.18 -7.77
N LEU A 175 -0.80 0.52 -6.95
CA LEU A 175 -2.17 0.14 -7.33
C LEU A 175 -3.03 1.34 -7.65
N VAL A 176 -3.01 2.38 -6.78
CA VAL A 176 -3.78 3.60 -7.02
C VAL A 176 -3.36 4.29 -8.30
N GLU A 177 -2.06 4.32 -8.63
CA GLU A 177 -1.58 4.85 -9.90
C GLU A 177 -2.20 4.12 -11.11
N GLY A 178 -2.21 2.78 -11.10
CA GLY A 178 -2.83 1.98 -12.16
C GLY A 178 -4.35 2.21 -12.25
N LEU A 179 -5.02 2.26 -11.11
CA LEU A 179 -6.45 2.56 -11.01
C LEU A 179 -6.78 3.94 -11.59
N LEU A 180 -6.03 4.99 -11.22
CA LEU A 180 -6.20 6.35 -11.73
C LEU A 180 -5.99 6.40 -13.25
N ASN A 181 -4.92 5.77 -13.74
CA ASN A 181 -4.64 5.72 -15.17
C ASN A 181 -5.80 5.12 -15.98
N ARG A 182 -6.45 4.08 -15.47
CA ARG A 182 -7.62 3.47 -16.14
C ARG A 182 -8.92 4.21 -15.94
N LEU A 183 -9.15 4.76 -14.75
CA LEU A 183 -10.35 5.54 -14.46
C LEU A 183 -10.40 6.85 -15.28
N LEU A 184 -9.24 7.40 -15.64
CA LEU A 184 -9.10 8.64 -16.42
C LEU A 184 -8.90 8.41 -17.93
N ASP A 185 -8.82 7.15 -18.37
CA ASP A 185 -8.80 6.80 -19.79
C ASP A 185 -10.19 6.97 -20.41
N ARG A 186 -10.33 7.94 -21.32
CA ARG A 186 -11.60 8.29 -21.97
C ARG A 186 -12.16 7.17 -22.85
N GLU A 187 -11.30 6.28 -23.32
CA GLU A 187 -11.69 5.14 -24.15
C GLU A 187 -12.06 3.90 -23.30
N ASN A 188 -11.90 3.97 -21.98
CA ASN A 188 -12.25 2.89 -21.07
C ASN A 188 -13.76 2.91 -20.75
N ALA A 189 -14.49 1.92 -21.27
CA ALA A 189 -15.92 1.79 -21.07
C ALA A 189 -16.32 1.53 -19.60
N THR A 190 -15.50 0.78 -18.84
CA THR A 190 -15.73 0.54 -17.41
C THR A 190 -15.62 1.85 -16.63
N ALA A 191 -14.58 2.64 -16.91
CA ALA A 191 -14.39 3.95 -16.28
C ALA A 191 -15.55 4.91 -16.57
N LYS A 192 -15.98 5.01 -17.83
CA LYS A 192 -17.14 5.82 -18.21
C LYS A 192 -18.41 5.38 -17.49
N ALA A 193 -18.70 4.08 -17.49
CA ALA A 193 -19.89 3.53 -16.83
C ALA A 193 -19.89 3.77 -15.31
N LEU A 194 -18.71 3.78 -14.68
CA LEU A 194 -18.56 4.14 -13.27
C LEU A 194 -18.77 5.63 -13.03
N LEU A 195 -18.13 6.50 -13.81
CA LEU A 195 -18.21 7.96 -13.64
C LEU A 195 -19.60 8.53 -13.96
N ASP A 196 -20.41 7.82 -14.75
CA ASP A 196 -21.83 8.13 -14.95
C ASP A 196 -22.66 7.90 -13.67
N LYS A 197 -22.18 7.09 -12.72
CA LYS A 197 -22.94 6.61 -11.54
C LYS A 197 -22.31 6.99 -10.20
N ALA A 198 -21.02 7.32 -10.18
CA ALA A 198 -20.26 7.54 -8.96
C ALA A 198 -19.27 8.70 -9.09
N ASN A 199 -19.05 9.40 -7.98
CA ASN A 199 -17.90 10.25 -7.74
C ASN A 199 -16.85 9.44 -6.95
N PHE A 200 -15.59 9.59 -7.30
CA PHE A 200 -14.46 8.97 -6.61
C PHE A 200 -13.72 9.98 -5.75
N TYR A 201 -13.34 9.53 -4.56
CA TYR A 201 -12.58 10.27 -3.56
C TYR A 201 -11.36 9.42 -3.19
N ILE A 202 -10.21 9.76 -3.75
CA ILE A 202 -9.01 8.91 -3.71
C ILE A 202 -7.89 9.65 -2.98
N VAL A 203 -7.33 9.02 -1.94
CA VAL A 203 -6.11 9.49 -1.27
C VAL A 203 -4.98 8.52 -1.62
N PRO A 204 -4.11 8.84 -2.61
CA PRO A 204 -3.06 7.92 -3.07
C PRO A 204 -2.02 7.59 -2.00
N ASN A 205 -1.74 8.54 -1.10
CA ASN A 205 -0.79 8.36 -0.01
C ASN A 205 -1.35 8.94 1.29
N MET A 206 -1.78 8.06 2.19
CA MET A 206 -2.28 8.43 3.51
C MET A 206 -1.17 8.80 4.50
N ASN A 207 0.10 8.49 4.20
CA ASN A 207 1.21 8.73 5.11
C ASN A 207 2.47 9.25 4.40
N PRO A 208 2.43 10.50 3.86
CA PRO A 208 3.57 11.09 3.18
C PRO A 208 4.82 11.17 4.06
N ASP A 209 4.65 11.45 5.36
CA ASP A 209 5.77 11.62 6.28
C ASP A 209 6.51 10.32 6.54
N GLY A 210 5.78 9.28 6.93
CA GLY A 210 6.36 7.95 7.13
C GLY A 210 7.00 7.44 5.85
N SER A 211 6.40 7.75 4.69
CA SER A 211 6.91 7.34 3.37
C SER A 211 8.30 7.92 3.12
N VAL A 212 8.46 9.25 3.25
CA VAL A 212 9.76 9.90 3.04
C VAL A 212 10.79 9.50 4.10
N ARG A 213 10.35 9.27 5.34
CA ARG A 213 11.20 8.83 6.46
C ARG A 213 11.68 7.39 6.34
N GLY A 214 11.17 6.61 5.39
CA GLY A 214 11.49 5.18 5.25
C GLY A 214 10.99 4.36 6.44
N HIS A 215 9.81 4.71 6.97
CA HIS A 215 9.12 3.92 7.98
C HIS A 215 8.42 2.72 7.35
N LEU A 216 8.10 1.71 8.17
CA LEU A 216 7.20 0.62 7.78
C LEU A 216 5.75 1.01 8.01
N ARG A 217 5.41 1.43 9.24
CA ARG A 217 4.04 1.28 9.76
C ARG A 217 3.43 2.54 10.34
N THR A 218 4.25 3.53 10.65
CA THR A 218 3.81 4.70 11.43
C THR A 218 4.08 6.03 10.75
N ASN A 219 3.29 7.06 11.08
CA ASN A 219 3.55 8.43 10.66
C ASN A 219 4.75 9.07 11.40
N ALA A 220 4.97 10.38 11.22
CA ALA A 220 6.09 11.10 11.83
C ALA A 220 6.12 11.09 13.36
N LYS A 221 5.06 10.66 14.06
CA LYS A 221 4.99 10.60 15.53
C LYS A 221 4.95 9.17 16.06
N GLY A 222 5.22 8.17 15.22
CA GLY A 222 5.14 6.77 15.62
C GLY A 222 3.70 6.27 15.77
N VAL A 223 2.71 6.94 15.15
CA VAL A 223 1.30 6.55 15.22
C VAL A 223 0.95 5.63 14.06
N ASN A 224 0.36 4.47 14.36
CA ASN A 224 -0.25 3.61 13.36
C ASN A 224 -1.60 4.21 12.93
N LEU A 225 -1.66 4.78 11.72
CA LEU A 225 -2.85 5.46 11.20
C LEU A 225 -4.07 4.53 11.12
N ASN A 226 -3.88 3.24 10.82
CA ASN A 226 -4.98 2.27 10.72
C ASN A 226 -5.45 1.77 12.11
N ARG A 227 -5.15 2.52 13.17
CA ARG A 227 -5.70 2.38 14.54
C ARG A 227 -6.27 3.70 15.08
N GLU A 228 -6.41 4.72 14.24
CA GLU A 228 -6.81 6.07 14.67
C GLU A 228 -8.22 6.47 14.23
N TRP A 229 -8.93 5.62 13.46
CA TRP A 229 -10.15 6.03 12.77
C TRP A 229 -11.32 6.38 13.70
N GLN A 230 -11.37 5.79 14.90
CA GLN A 230 -12.43 6.08 15.86
C GLN A 230 -12.27 7.45 16.54
N THR A 231 -11.03 7.84 16.87
CA THR A 231 -10.72 9.06 17.62
C THR A 231 -9.45 9.74 17.08
N PRO A 232 -9.42 10.17 15.81
CA PRO A 232 -8.25 10.81 15.25
C PRO A 232 -8.09 12.23 15.82
N SER A 233 -6.87 12.78 15.76
CA SER A 233 -6.59 14.13 16.25
C SER A 233 -5.57 14.85 15.38
N MET A 234 -5.67 16.17 15.30
CA MET A 234 -4.73 17.01 14.55
C MET A 234 -3.29 16.91 15.07
N GLU A 235 -3.10 16.61 16.34
CA GLU A 235 -1.78 16.53 16.97
C GLU A 235 -1.08 15.17 16.84
N LYS A 236 -1.81 14.11 16.47
CA LYS A 236 -1.25 12.74 16.39
C LYS A 236 -1.45 12.09 15.04
N SER A 237 -2.62 12.28 14.45
CA SER A 237 -3.11 11.59 13.27
C SER A 237 -3.89 12.56 12.38
N PRO A 238 -3.34 13.75 12.04
CA PRO A 238 -4.02 14.72 11.19
C PRO A 238 -4.44 14.09 9.85
N GLU A 239 -3.63 13.17 9.32
CA GLU A 239 -3.89 12.45 8.07
C GLU A 239 -5.26 11.75 8.08
N VAL A 240 -5.55 11.02 9.16
CA VAL A 240 -6.84 10.33 9.37
C VAL A 240 -7.93 11.33 9.74
N PHE A 241 -7.60 12.36 10.54
CA PHE A 241 -8.56 13.38 10.98
C PHE A 241 -9.22 14.09 9.80
N TYR A 242 -8.44 14.53 8.80
CA TYR A 242 -9.01 15.20 7.64
C TYR A 242 -9.89 14.28 6.81
N VAL A 243 -9.44 13.05 6.54
CA VAL A 243 -10.18 12.06 5.75
C VAL A 243 -11.50 11.69 6.43
N VAL A 244 -11.48 11.42 7.74
CA VAL A 244 -12.69 11.12 8.53
C VAL A 244 -13.69 12.27 8.46
N ASN A 245 -13.25 13.52 8.59
CA ASN A 245 -14.16 14.66 8.50
C ASN A 245 -14.69 14.86 7.08
N ARG A 246 -13.85 14.66 6.06
CA ARG A 246 -14.27 14.79 4.67
C ARG A 246 -15.28 13.71 4.27
N MET A 247 -15.08 12.47 4.72
CA MET A 247 -16.06 11.38 4.55
C MET A 247 -17.41 11.71 5.20
N LYS A 248 -17.44 12.39 6.35
CA LYS A 248 -18.70 12.82 6.98
C LYS A 248 -19.45 13.88 6.17
N GLU A 249 -18.73 14.70 5.41
CA GLU A 249 -19.33 15.70 4.52
C GLU A 249 -19.86 15.07 3.23
N THR A 250 -19.11 14.15 2.63
CA THR A 250 -19.49 13.53 1.35
C THR A 250 -20.46 12.37 1.54
N GLY A 251 -20.38 11.65 2.67
CA GLY A 251 -20.88 10.28 2.79
C GLY A 251 -19.99 9.28 2.05
N VAL A 252 -20.24 7.99 2.29
CA VAL A 252 -19.48 6.87 1.70
C VAL A 252 -20.45 5.74 1.34
N ASP A 253 -20.36 5.26 0.09
CA ASP A 253 -21.18 4.15 -0.43
C ASP A 253 -20.36 2.87 -0.69
N LEU A 254 -19.07 3.04 -0.98
CA LEU A 254 -18.08 1.97 -1.04
C LEU A 254 -16.77 2.50 -0.49
N PHE A 255 -16.10 1.70 0.34
CA PHE A 255 -14.77 2.01 0.86
C PHE A 255 -13.76 0.91 0.53
N TYR A 256 -12.58 1.32 0.09
CA TYR A 256 -11.50 0.44 -0.31
C TYR A 256 -10.17 0.94 0.27
N ASP A 257 -9.66 0.25 1.27
CA ASP A 257 -8.41 0.59 1.96
C ASP A 257 -7.29 -0.33 1.48
N VAL A 258 -6.31 0.22 0.76
CA VAL A 258 -5.30 -0.55 0.03
C VAL A 258 -4.03 -0.66 0.85
N HIS A 259 -3.61 -1.91 1.07
CA HIS A 259 -2.53 -2.32 1.96
C HIS A 259 -1.62 -3.39 1.32
N GLY A 260 -0.56 -3.74 2.03
CA GLY A 260 0.29 -4.88 1.72
C GLY A 260 0.61 -5.73 2.95
N ASP A 261 0.61 -7.05 2.79
CA ASP A 261 0.87 -8.01 3.85
C ASP A 261 2.28 -8.63 3.72
N GLU A 262 3.05 -8.60 4.80
CA GLU A 262 4.41 -9.10 4.83
C GLU A 262 4.47 -10.63 4.77
N GLY A 263 3.49 -11.32 5.36
CA GLY A 263 3.57 -12.74 5.66
C GLY A 263 2.98 -13.64 4.58
N LEU A 264 1.74 -13.37 4.17
CA LEU A 264 0.96 -14.17 3.25
C LEU A 264 1.36 -13.88 1.80
N PRO A 265 1.73 -14.89 1.00
CA PRO A 265 2.06 -14.73 -0.40
C PRO A 265 0.80 -14.77 -1.27
N TYR A 266 -0.22 -13.96 -0.96
CA TYR A 266 -1.49 -13.93 -1.68
C TYR A 266 -2.09 -12.53 -1.73
N VAL A 267 -2.93 -12.29 -2.74
CA VAL A 267 -3.82 -11.13 -2.77
C VAL A 267 -5.17 -11.53 -2.16
N PHE A 268 -5.69 -10.76 -1.20
CA PHE A 268 -6.96 -11.08 -0.53
C PHE A 268 -7.68 -9.81 -0.04
N LEU A 269 -8.97 -9.96 0.27
CA LEU A 269 -9.74 -8.93 0.96
C LEU A 269 -9.98 -9.37 2.41
N ALA A 270 -9.83 -8.44 3.35
CA ALA A 270 -10.44 -8.53 4.66
C ALA A 270 -11.69 -7.64 4.69
N GLY A 271 -12.85 -8.26 4.90
CA GLY A 271 -14.14 -7.57 4.94
C GLY A 271 -14.41 -6.92 6.29
N CYS A 272 -15.66 -6.53 6.49
CA CYS A 272 -16.16 -5.89 7.72
C CYS A 272 -17.20 -6.76 8.46
N GLU A 273 -17.18 -8.08 8.29
CA GLU A 273 -18.18 -9.00 8.86
C GLU A 273 -18.32 -8.96 10.39
N GLY A 274 -17.29 -8.46 11.09
CA GLY A 274 -17.31 -8.30 12.53
C GLY A 274 -17.98 -7.00 13.02
N VAL A 275 -18.37 -6.07 12.15
CA VAL A 275 -18.94 -4.79 12.61
C VAL A 275 -20.35 -4.97 13.19
N PRO A 276 -20.77 -4.17 14.20
CA PRO A 276 -22.09 -4.27 14.79
C PRO A 276 -23.26 -4.12 13.80
N SER A 277 -23.11 -3.28 12.77
CA SER A 277 -24.10 -3.03 11.73
C SER A 277 -24.11 -4.05 10.59
N TRP A 278 -23.31 -5.13 10.67
CA TRP A 278 -23.26 -6.15 9.64
C TRP A 278 -24.64 -6.80 9.40
N ASP A 279 -25.06 -6.84 8.13
CA ASP A 279 -26.36 -7.37 7.73
C ASP A 279 -26.29 -8.22 6.44
N ALA A 280 -27.43 -8.77 6.03
CA ALA A 280 -27.52 -9.60 4.83
C ALA A 280 -27.22 -8.83 3.53
N ARG A 281 -27.44 -7.50 3.51
CA ARG A 281 -27.16 -6.66 2.35
C ARG A 281 -25.64 -6.48 2.20
N LEU A 282 -24.94 -6.12 3.27
CA LEU A 282 -23.48 -5.99 3.28
C LEU A 282 -22.80 -7.33 2.96
N ALA A 283 -23.30 -8.44 3.51
CA ALA A 283 -22.83 -9.77 3.15
C ALA A 283 -22.99 -10.09 1.66
N SER A 284 -24.15 -9.74 1.07
CA SER A 284 -24.39 -9.93 -0.36
C SER A 284 -23.48 -9.06 -1.22
N LEU A 285 -23.29 -7.79 -0.85
CA LEU A 285 -22.39 -6.87 -1.57
C LEU A 285 -20.94 -7.35 -1.51
N GLN A 286 -20.49 -7.81 -0.34
CA GLN A 286 -19.15 -8.34 -0.13
C GLN A 286 -18.89 -9.57 -0.99
N ALA A 287 -19.84 -10.51 -1.02
CA ALA A 287 -19.75 -11.72 -1.83
C ALA A 287 -19.73 -11.41 -3.33
N GLU A 288 -20.59 -10.49 -3.80
CA GLU A 288 -20.64 -10.09 -5.19
C GLU A 288 -19.37 -9.34 -5.64
N PHE A 289 -18.88 -8.42 -4.80
CA PHE A 289 -17.63 -7.72 -5.06
C PHE A 289 -16.44 -8.68 -5.15
N SER A 290 -16.33 -9.61 -4.21
CA SER A 290 -15.26 -10.61 -4.19
C SER A 290 -15.32 -11.53 -5.41
N ALA A 291 -16.51 -11.99 -5.81
CA ALA A 291 -16.70 -12.81 -6.99
C ALA A 291 -16.34 -12.06 -8.28
N ALA A 292 -16.72 -10.78 -8.38
CA ALA A 292 -16.37 -9.94 -9.51
C ALA A 292 -14.86 -9.68 -9.58
N LEU A 293 -14.20 -9.44 -8.45
CA LEU A 293 -12.75 -9.24 -8.40
C LEU A 293 -11.99 -10.53 -8.78
N GLN A 294 -12.46 -11.69 -8.33
CA GLN A 294 -11.88 -12.99 -8.69
C GLN A 294 -12.03 -13.29 -10.19
N LEU A 295 -13.12 -12.84 -10.80
CA LEU A 295 -13.29 -12.93 -12.25
C LEU A 295 -12.41 -11.93 -13.00
N ALA A 296 -12.26 -10.71 -12.47
CA ALA A 296 -11.51 -9.62 -13.09
C ALA A 296 -9.98 -9.80 -12.98
N SER A 297 -9.50 -10.48 -11.94
CA SER A 297 -8.08 -10.69 -11.68
C SER A 297 -7.79 -12.13 -11.27
N ALA A 298 -6.97 -12.82 -12.07
CA ALA A 298 -6.45 -14.14 -11.72
C ALA A 298 -5.50 -14.09 -10.51
N ASP A 299 -5.01 -12.91 -10.13
CA ASP A 299 -4.19 -12.74 -8.93
C ASP A 299 -5.01 -12.81 -7.64
N PHE A 300 -6.30 -12.46 -7.70
CA PHE A 300 -7.16 -12.42 -6.54
C PHE A 300 -7.68 -13.81 -6.15
N GLN A 301 -7.73 -14.08 -4.85
CA GLN A 301 -8.24 -15.34 -4.29
C GLN A 301 -8.96 -15.11 -2.96
N THR A 302 -9.67 -16.14 -2.48
CA THR A 302 -10.49 -16.07 -1.25
C THR A 302 -10.28 -17.26 -0.30
N GLU A 303 -9.26 -18.10 -0.55
CA GLU A 303 -8.92 -19.25 0.29
C GLU A 303 -8.04 -18.84 1.48
N PHE A 304 -7.06 -17.98 1.23
CA PHE A 304 -6.10 -17.49 2.21
C PHE A 304 -6.37 -16.01 2.52
N GLY A 305 -6.20 -15.63 3.77
CA GLY A 305 -6.39 -14.27 4.26
C GLY A 305 -6.38 -14.26 5.78
N TYR A 306 -6.83 -13.16 6.37
CA TYR A 306 -7.02 -13.08 7.81
C TYR A 306 -8.23 -13.90 8.27
N ASP A 307 -8.17 -14.35 9.52
CA ASP A 307 -9.34 -14.91 10.19
C ASP A 307 -10.46 -13.88 10.23
N LYS A 308 -11.69 -14.34 10.02
CA LYS A 308 -12.87 -13.48 10.07
C LYS A 308 -13.14 -13.05 11.50
N ASP A 309 -13.44 -11.77 11.70
CA ASP A 309 -13.90 -11.28 13.00
C ASP A 309 -15.24 -11.92 13.37
N GLU A 310 -15.39 -12.24 14.66
CA GLU A 310 -16.67 -12.70 15.21
C GLU A 310 -17.73 -11.58 15.12
N PRO A 311 -19.03 -11.91 14.96
CA PRO A 311 -20.08 -10.91 14.84
C PRO A 311 -20.08 -9.89 15.99
N GLY A 312 -20.02 -8.59 15.65
CA GLY A 312 -19.98 -7.48 16.60
C GLY A 312 -18.67 -7.35 17.38
N LYS A 313 -17.59 -8.01 16.95
CA LYS A 313 -16.26 -7.97 17.60
C LYS A 313 -15.18 -7.26 16.80
N ALA A 314 -15.51 -6.69 15.64
CA ALA A 314 -14.56 -5.91 14.86
C ALA A 314 -13.95 -4.76 15.67
N ASN A 315 -12.65 -4.52 15.46
CA ASN A 315 -11.98 -3.37 16.02
C ASN A 315 -12.31 -2.10 15.20
N LEU A 316 -13.18 -1.24 15.75
CA LEU A 316 -13.64 -0.01 15.12
C LEU A 316 -12.59 1.12 15.05
N THR A 317 -11.35 0.85 15.47
CA THR A 317 -10.22 1.76 15.23
C THR A 317 -9.56 1.54 13.87
N VAL A 318 -9.88 0.42 13.20
CA VAL A 318 -9.43 0.07 11.84
C VAL A 318 -10.34 0.74 10.82
N ALA A 319 -9.76 1.26 9.74
CA ALA A 319 -10.45 2.03 8.70
C ALA A 319 -11.68 1.33 8.14
N SER A 320 -11.50 0.13 7.59
CA SER A 320 -12.56 -0.61 6.91
C SER A 320 -13.74 -0.89 7.85
N ASN A 321 -13.45 -1.27 9.09
CA ASN A 321 -14.45 -1.49 10.12
C ASN A 321 -15.16 -0.18 10.54
N TRP A 322 -14.41 0.89 10.78
CA TRP A 322 -14.98 2.18 11.17
C TRP A 322 -15.88 2.76 10.06
N VAL A 323 -15.44 2.72 8.81
CA VAL A 323 -16.19 3.24 7.67
C VAL A 323 -17.45 2.40 7.44
N ALA A 324 -17.34 1.07 7.49
CA ALA A 324 -18.50 0.17 7.39
C ALA A 324 -19.55 0.47 8.45
N GLU A 325 -19.12 0.59 9.72
CA GLU A 325 -20.03 0.87 10.83
C GLU A 325 -20.65 2.26 10.75
N THR A 326 -19.86 3.27 10.38
CA THR A 326 -20.30 4.67 10.38
C THR A 326 -21.27 4.96 9.25
N PHE A 327 -21.06 4.37 8.07
CA PHE A 327 -21.83 4.67 6.87
C PHE A 327 -22.74 3.52 6.42
N GLY A 328 -22.65 2.35 7.04
CA GLY A 328 -23.40 1.16 6.64
C GLY A 328 -23.10 0.76 5.19
N CYS A 329 -21.84 0.84 4.76
CA CYS A 329 -21.45 0.66 3.36
C CYS A 329 -20.59 -0.59 3.12
N LEU A 330 -20.49 -1.02 1.86
CA LEU A 330 -19.51 -2.02 1.46
C LEU A 330 -18.11 -1.48 1.76
N SER A 331 -17.29 -2.25 2.46
CA SER A 331 -15.99 -1.80 2.96
C SER A 331 -15.01 -2.95 3.01
N ASN A 332 -13.82 -2.73 2.46
CA ASN A 332 -12.78 -3.74 2.36
C ASN A 332 -11.40 -3.16 2.65
N THR A 333 -10.59 -3.95 3.34
CA THR A 333 -9.13 -3.83 3.26
C THR A 333 -8.63 -4.77 2.16
N LEU A 334 -7.91 -4.26 1.16
CA LEU A 334 -7.19 -5.07 0.18
C LEU A 334 -5.76 -5.28 0.65
N GLU A 335 -5.30 -6.52 0.65
CA GLU A 335 -3.93 -6.89 0.98
C GLU A 335 -3.22 -7.47 -0.25
N MET A 336 -2.02 -6.95 -0.54
CA MET A 336 -1.11 -7.44 -1.58
C MET A 336 0.19 -7.98 -0.97
N PRO A 337 0.81 -9.02 -1.52
CA PRO A 337 1.98 -9.63 -0.89
C PRO A 337 3.26 -8.82 -1.13
N PHE A 338 4.12 -8.67 -0.11
CA PHE A 338 5.51 -8.24 -0.30
C PHE A 338 6.36 -9.28 -1.04
N LYS A 339 5.98 -10.55 -0.89
CA LYS A 339 6.64 -11.71 -1.49
C LYS A 339 6.22 -11.84 -2.95
N ASP A 340 5.26 -12.69 -3.21
CA ASP A 340 4.69 -12.99 -4.52
C ASP A 340 3.28 -13.52 -4.32
N ASN A 341 2.50 -13.68 -5.39
CA ASN A 341 1.30 -14.48 -5.36
C ASN A 341 1.68 -15.96 -5.56
N ALA A 342 1.58 -16.79 -4.52
CA ALA A 342 1.95 -18.19 -4.57
C ALA A 342 1.10 -19.01 -5.58
N ASN A 343 -0.08 -18.52 -5.95
CA ASN A 343 -0.90 -19.14 -6.99
C ASN A 343 -0.38 -18.88 -8.41
N LEU A 344 0.35 -17.78 -8.61
CA LEU A 344 0.85 -17.31 -9.90
C LEU A 344 2.23 -16.65 -9.68
N GLN A 345 3.22 -17.51 -9.42
CA GLN A 345 4.57 -17.06 -9.08
C GLN A 345 5.30 -16.48 -10.30
N ASP A 346 6.04 -15.41 -10.06
CA ASP A 346 7.05 -14.87 -10.96
C ASP A 346 8.39 -14.81 -10.20
N PRO A 347 9.32 -15.76 -10.40
CA PRO A 347 10.58 -15.76 -9.67
C PRO A 347 11.50 -14.59 -10.01
N PHE A 348 11.26 -13.86 -11.11
CA PHE A 348 12.12 -12.74 -11.54
C PHE A 348 11.74 -11.45 -10.82
N VAL A 349 10.44 -11.14 -10.67
CA VAL A 349 9.98 -9.89 -10.03
C VAL A 349 9.12 -10.10 -8.78
N GLY A 350 8.57 -11.30 -8.56
CA GLY A 350 7.60 -11.59 -7.51
C GLY A 350 6.31 -10.79 -7.69
N TRP A 351 5.75 -10.29 -6.59
CA TRP A 351 4.78 -9.20 -6.67
C TRP A 351 5.50 -7.90 -7.05
N SER A 352 4.90 -7.08 -7.91
CA SER A 352 5.58 -5.94 -8.54
C SER A 352 4.67 -4.71 -8.68
N PRO A 353 5.25 -3.51 -8.96
CA PRO A 353 4.48 -2.33 -9.36
C PRO A 353 3.45 -2.60 -10.45
N GLU A 354 3.85 -3.29 -11.51
CA GLU A 354 3.01 -3.56 -12.68
C GLU A 354 1.81 -4.44 -12.32
N ARG A 355 2.02 -5.47 -11.49
CA ARG A 355 0.94 -6.32 -10.98
C ARG A 355 0.01 -5.58 -10.04
N SER A 356 0.55 -4.69 -9.20
CA SER A 356 -0.24 -3.81 -8.33
C SER A 356 -1.13 -2.88 -9.18
N GLN A 357 -0.56 -2.27 -10.23
CA GLN A 357 -1.30 -1.41 -11.16
C GLN A 357 -2.41 -2.19 -11.87
N GLN A 358 -2.12 -3.38 -12.40
CA GLN A 358 -3.10 -4.26 -13.05
C GLN A 358 -4.24 -4.66 -12.11
N LEU A 359 -3.93 -4.94 -10.84
CA LEU A 359 -4.96 -5.20 -9.82
C LEU A 359 -5.85 -3.97 -9.59
N GLY A 360 -5.28 -2.76 -9.62
CA GLY A 360 -6.05 -1.52 -9.57
C GLY A 360 -7.05 -1.38 -10.73
N GLU A 361 -6.67 -1.81 -11.94
CA GLU A 361 -7.58 -1.88 -13.08
C GLU A 361 -8.72 -2.88 -12.84
N ALA A 362 -8.40 -4.06 -12.31
CA ALA A 362 -9.38 -5.10 -12.00
C ALA A 362 -10.35 -4.67 -10.89
N SER A 363 -9.88 -3.90 -9.90
CA SER A 363 -10.74 -3.36 -8.84
C SER A 363 -11.84 -2.46 -9.38
N LEU A 364 -11.62 -1.70 -10.47
CA LEU A 364 -12.67 -0.92 -11.13
C LEU A 364 -13.80 -1.82 -11.67
N ILE A 365 -13.47 -3.00 -12.20
CA ILE A 365 -14.47 -3.95 -12.68
C ILE A 365 -15.32 -4.47 -11.52
N ALA A 366 -14.69 -4.80 -10.38
CA ALA A 366 -15.40 -5.23 -9.17
C ALA A 366 -16.31 -4.12 -8.62
N MET A 367 -15.86 -2.86 -8.63
CA MET A 367 -16.68 -1.71 -8.24
C MET A 367 -17.88 -1.53 -9.17
N LEU A 368 -17.69 -1.68 -10.49
CA LEU A 368 -18.78 -1.56 -11.47
C LEU A 368 -19.85 -2.64 -11.27
N ALA A 369 -19.45 -3.85 -10.85
CA ALA A 369 -20.39 -4.94 -10.61
C ALA A 369 -21.41 -4.63 -9.49
N VAL A 370 -21.02 -3.81 -8.51
CA VAL A 370 -21.85 -3.53 -7.33
C VAL A 370 -22.41 -2.10 -7.27
N VAL A 371 -21.94 -1.17 -8.12
CA VAL A 371 -22.26 0.27 -8.01
C VAL A 371 -23.77 0.58 -7.97
N ASP A 372 -24.57 -0.17 -8.73
CA ASP A 372 -26.04 0.00 -8.77
C ASP A 372 -26.76 -0.51 -7.50
N LYS A 373 -26.05 -1.24 -6.63
CA LYS A 373 -26.57 -1.92 -5.43
C LYS A 373 -26.07 -1.32 -4.11
N LEU A 374 -25.21 -0.30 -4.16
CA LEU A 374 -24.57 0.26 -2.96
C LEU A 374 -25.54 0.97 -2.02
N ARG A 375 -26.67 1.48 -2.53
CA ARG A 375 -27.75 2.11 -1.75
C ARG A 375 -29.08 1.41 -1.96
#